data_AF-A0A7S4PYJ0-F1
#
_entry.id   AF-A0A7S4PYJ0-F1
#
_cell.length_a   1.000
_cell.length_b   1.000
_cell.length_c   1.000
_cell.angle_alpha   90.00
_cell.angle_beta   90.00
_cell.angle_gamma   90.00
#
_symmetry.space_group_name_H-M   'P 1'
#
loop_
_entity.id
_entity.type
_entity.pdbx_description
1 polymer ?
#
loop_
_entity_poly.entity_id
_entity_poly.type
_entity_poly.pdbx_seq_one_letter_code
_entity_poly.pdbx_strand_id
1 'polypeptide(L)'
;MPLPLLAAAAANAATLFSYNRQNFMYNKGQQVQRAFTGLSYKMQQFQLYRQDIRDLAALTTVRMTHYHVVGALELGMCATLLGPGRLPADVPEWVLFHQLVSLCAAFAYLVASMWLATRAAVAAESFNVRLQTQWIRLPVPDDELLDSALTRAEEFEAEGLQDMLRVPFLTTAFR
;
A
#
# COMPACT_ATOMS: atom_id res chain seq x y z
N MET A 1 -60.44 -35.04 -1.26
CA MET A 1 -59.50 -34.89 -0.13
C MET A 1 -60.02 -33.76 0.75
N PRO A 2 -60.10 -33.92 2.08
CA PRO A 2 -60.82 -32.95 2.90
C PRO A 2 -60.04 -31.63 2.90
N LEU A 3 -60.72 -30.55 2.48
CA LEU A 3 -60.25 -29.16 2.48
C LEU A 3 -59.40 -28.75 3.70
N PRO A 4 -59.69 -29.17 4.96
CA PRO A 4 -58.84 -28.83 6.10
C PRO A 4 -57.41 -29.39 6.04
N LEU A 5 -57.20 -30.55 5.41
CA LEU A 5 -55.87 -31.15 5.26
C LEU A 5 -55.02 -30.41 4.21
N LEU A 6 -55.66 -29.93 3.14
CA LEU A 6 -55.01 -29.08 2.13
C LEU A 6 -54.65 -27.70 2.71
N ALA A 7 -55.52 -27.12 3.54
CA ALA A 7 -55.25 -25.86 4.21
C ALA A 7 -54.09 -25.96 5.21
N ALA A 8 -54.03 -27.05 5.98
CA ALA A 8 -52.92 -27.31 6.91
C ALA A 8 -51.60 -27.56 6.18
N ALA A 9 -51.62 -28.31 5.06
CA ALA A 9 -50.44 -28.52 4.23
C ALA A 9 -49.93 -27.22 3.59
N ALA A 10 -50.83 -26.35 3.11
CA ALA A 10 -50.47 -25.05 2.55
C ALA A 10 -49.87 -24.09 3.60
N ALA A 11 -50.39 -24.08 4.83
CA ALA A 11 -49.85 -23.28 5.92
C ALA A 11 -48.42 -23.71 6.30
N ASN A 12 -48.18 -25.04 6.37
CA ASN A 12 -46.85 -25.59 6.67
C ASN A 12 -45.84 -25.38 5.52
N ALA A 13 -46.31 -25.43 4.27
CA ALA A 13 -45.47 -25.11 3.11
C ALA A 13 -45.09 -23.61 3.08
N ALA A 14 -46.00 -22.72 3.46
CA ALA A 14 -45.73 -21.29 3.53
C ALA A 14 -44.73 -20.92 4.63
N THR A 15 -44.78 -21.58 5.79
CA THR A 15 -43.80 -21.37 6.87
C THR A 15 -42.41 -21.90 6.49
N LEU A 16 -42.33 -23.09 5.87
CA LEU A 16 -41.07 -23.62 5.34
C LEU A 16 -40.47 -22.73 4.25
N PHE A 17 -41.29 -22.26 3.32
CA PHE A 17 -40.86 -21.34 2.26
C PHE A 17 -40.32 -20.03 2.82
N SER A 18 -41.03 -19.41 3.76
CA SER A 18 -40.58 -18.15 4.36
C SER A 18 -39.30 -18.31 5.18
N TYR A 19 -39.13 -19.45 5.86
CA TYR A 19 -37.90 -19.81 6.57
C TYR A 19 -36.71 -19.96 5.60
N ASN A 20 -36.87 -20.72 4.52
CA ASN A 20 -35.79 -20.93 3.54
C ASN A 20 -35.42 -19.65 2.82
N ARG A 21 -36.40 -18.80 2.48
CA ARG A 21 -36.16 -17.48 1.91
C ARG A 21 -35.34 -16.59 2.86
N GLN A 22 -35.67 -16.57 4.15
CA GLN A 22 -34.91 -15.81 5.15
C GLN A 22 -33.47 -16.32 5.29
N ASN A 23 -33.28 -17.64 5.34
CA ASN A 23 -31.95 -18.25 5.39
C ASN A 23 -31.13 -17.97 4.13
N PHE A 24 -31.75 -18.02 2.95
CA PHE A 24 -31.10 -17.65 1.70
C PHE A 24 -30.62 -16.20 1.74
N MET A 25 -31.49 -15.26 2.11
CA MET A 25 -31.14 -13.84 2.24
C MET A 25 -30.04 -13.61 3.27
N TYR A 26 -30.06 -14.32 4.40
CA TYR A 26 -29.01 -14.25 5.42
C TYR A 26 -27.65 -14.73 4.89
N ASN A 27 -27.61 -15.90 4.26
CA ASN A 27 -26.38 -16.47 3.68
C ASN A 27 -25.81 -15.58 2.57
N LYS A 28 -26.68 -15.06 1.70
CA LYS A 28 -26.30 -14.13 0.63
C LYS A 28 -25.77 -12.83 1.20
N GLY A 29 -26.39 -12.27 2.24
CA GLY A 29 -25.87 -11.11 2.96
C GLY A 29 -24.46 -11.32 3.51
N GLN A 30 -24.16 -12.51 4.06
CA GLN A 30 -22.79 -12.84 4.48
C GLN A 30 -21.80 -12.94 3.32
N GLN A 31 -22.21 -13.45 2.15
CA GLN A 31 -21.34 -13.53 0.97
C GLN A 31 -20.97 -12.14 0.46
N VAL A 32 -21.94 -11.24 0.37
CA VAL A 32 -21.74 -9.82 0.02
C VAL A 32 -20.72 -9.19 0.98
N GLN A 33 -20.92 -9.38 2.29
CA GLN A 33 -20.01 -8.82 3.30
C GLN A 33 -18.58 -9.37 3.18
N ARG A 34 -18.43 -10.67 2.89
CA ARG A 34 -17.11 -11.27 2.61
C ARG A 34 -16.46 -10.66 1.38
N ALA A 35 -17.22 -10.45 0.29
CA ALA A 35 -16.71 -9.83 -0.93
C ALA A 35 -16.22 -8.40 -0.69
N PHE A 36 -17.01 -7.56 0.00
CA PHE A 36 -16.60 -6.20 0.39
C PHE A 36 -15.39 -6.20 1.30
N THR A 37 -15.31 -7.13 2.24
CA THR A 37 -14.14 -7.27 3.12
C THR A 37 -12.89 -7.64 2.31
N GLY A 38 -13.01 -8.54 1.32
CA GLY A 38 -11.93 -8.88 0.39
C GLY A 38 -11.45 -7.68 -0.44
N LEU A 39 -12.37 -6.85 -0.94
CA LEU A 39 -12.02 -5.60 -1.63
C LEU A 39 -11.31 -4.60 -0.71
N SER A 40 -11.76 -4.49 0.54
CA SER A 40 -11.11 -3.67 1.57
C SER A 40 -9.66 -4.10 1.81
N TYR A 41 -9.40 -5.41 1.95
CA TYR A 41 -8.03 -5.92 2.09
C TYR A 41 -7.15 -5.63 0.88
N LYS A 42 -7.69 -5.75 -0.34
CA LYS A 42 -6.96 -5.35 -1.56
C LYS A 42 -6.60 -3.87 -1.52
N MET A 43 -7.53 -3.00 -1.15
CA MET A 43 -7.27 -1.56 -1.04
C MET A 43 -6.18 -1.26 0.01
N GLN A 44 -6.23 -1.91 1.18
CA GLN A 44 -5.21 -1.78 2.22
C GLN A 44 -3.83 -2.23 1.73
N GLN A 45 -3.76 -3.35 1.00
CA GLN A 45 -2.52 -3.85 0.40
C GLN A 45 -1.89 -2.80 -0.54
N PHE A 46 -2.69 -2.15 -1.39
CA PHE A 46 -2.21 -1.07 -2.25
C PHE A 46 -1.75 0.17 -1.46
N GLN A 47 -2.39 0.50 -0.34
CA GLN A 47 -1.93 1.58 0.53
C GLN A 47 -0.56 1.25 1.16
N LEU A 48 -0.36 0.02 1.62
CA LEU A 48 0.93 -0.45 2.13
C LEU A 48 2.02 -0.35 1.06
N TYR A 49 1.74 -0.80 -0.17
CA TYR A 49 2.70 -0.65 -1.27
C TYR A 49 3.08 0.80 -1.58
N ARG A 50 2.13 1.75 -1.47
CA ARG A 50 2.45 3.18 -1.64
C ARG A 50 3.32 3.70 -0.49
N GLN A 51 3.08 3.22 0.72
CA GLN A 51 3.88 3.59 1.89
C GLN A 51 5.30 3.05 1.77
N ASP A 52 5.48 1.79 1.38
CA ASP A 52 6.79 1.18 1.20
C ASP A 52 7.65 1.94 0.17
N ILE A 53 7.06 2.38 -0.94
CA ILE A 53 7.78 3.19 -1.95
C ILE A 53 8.22 4.53 -1.36
N ARG A 54 7.37 5.18 -0.56
CA ARG A 54 7.73 6.45 0.10
C ARG A 54 8.86 6.24 1.08
N ASP A 55 8.81 5.18 1.88
CA ASP A 55 9.80 4.91 2.90
C ASP A 55 11.16 4.58 2.28
N LEU A 56 11.19 3.83 1.17
CA LEU A 56 12.41 3.55 0.40
C LEU A 56 13.04 4.83 -0.18
N ALA A 57 12.23 5.72 -0.75
CA ALA A 57 12.72 7.00 -1.27
C ALA A 57 13.20 7.92 -0.15
N ALA A 58 12.42 8.03 0.93
CA ALA A 58 12.73 8.87 2.09
C ALA A 58 14.05 8.43 2.76
N LEU A 59 14.31 7.14 2.87
CA LEU A 59 15.57 6.62 3.43
C LEU A 59 16.80 7.16 2.66
N THR A 60 16.70 7.22 1.33
CA THR A 60 17.78 7.74 0.48
C THR A 60 17.97 9.24 0.71
N THR A 61 16.87 10.00 0.72
CA THR A 61 16.89 11.45 0.95
C THR A 61 17.49 11.79 2.32
N VAL A 62 17.06 11.12 3.38
CA VAL A 62 17.57 11.32 4.75
C VAL A 62 19.07 10.99 4.83
N ARG A 63 19.52 9.89 4.22
CA ARG A 63 20.95 9.56 4.18
C ARG A 63 21.77 10.61 3.43
N MET A 64 21.27 11.13 2.31
CA MET A 64 21.95 12.20 1.59
C MET A 64 22.01 13.50 2.41
N THR A 65 20.98 13.82 3.20
CA THR A 65 21.03 14.97 4.12
C THR A 65 22.13 14.82 5.17
N HIS A 66 22.34 13.62 5.72
CA HIS A 66 23.46 13.38 6.64
C HIS A 66 24.83 13.62 5.97
N TYR A 67 25.01 13.19 4.72
CA TYR A 67 26.24 13.48 3.98
C TYR A 67 26.44 14.98 3.72
N HIS A 68 25.37 15.75 3.50
CA HIS A 68 25.47 17.21 3.38
C HIS A 68 25.94 17.87 4.68
N VAL A 69 25.45 17.43 5.85
CA VAL A 69 25.85 17.99 7.13
C VAL A 69 27.34 17.74 7.38
N VAL A 70 27.81 16.50 7.17
CA VAL A 70 29.22 16.16 7.33
C VAL A 70 30.09 16.91 6.31
N GLY A 71 29.69 16.91 5.04
CA GLY A 71 30.42 17.63 3.98
C GLY A 71 30.51 19.13 4.21
N ALA A 72 29.45 19.77 4.72
CA ALA A 72 29.46 21.19 5.07
C ALA A 72 30.41 21.50 6.23
N LEU A 73 30.47 20.62 7.24
CA LEU A 73 31.36 20.79 8.39
C LEU A 73 32.84 20.63 7.99
N GLU A 74 33.15 19.61 7.19
CA GLU A 74 34.51 19.39 6.66
C GLU A 74 34.95 20.53 5.72
N LEU A 75 34.05 21.04 4.87
CA LEU A 75 34.33 22.23 4.05
C LEU A 75 34.63 23.45 4.90
N GLY A 76 33.90 23.64 6.01
CA GLY A 76 34.18 24.69 6.99
C GLY A 76 35.60 24.56 7.57
N MET A 77 36.00 23.35 7.96
CA MET A 77 37.35 23.09 8.46
C MET A 77 38.42 23.38 7.39
N CYS A 78 38.25 22.89 6.16
CA CYS A 78 39.15 23.19 5.05
C CYS A 78 39.27 24.71 4.80
N ALA A 79 38.15 25.45 4.81
CA ALA A 79 38.15 26.89 4.64
C ALA A 79 38.89 27.62 5.77
N THR A 80 38.74 27.17 7.03
CA THR A 80 39.48 27.75 8.16
C THR A 80 40.99 27.49 8.06
N LEU A 81 41.41 26.32 7.57
CA LEU A 81 42.82 25.98 7.38
C LEU A 81 43.48 26.74 6.22
N LEU A 82 42.70 27.16 5.22
CA LEU A 82 43.16 28.03 4.11
C LEU A 82 43.33 29.50 4.53
N GLY A 83 42.48 29.97 5.44
CA GLY A 83 42.46 31.36 5.93
C GLY A 83 43.24 31.55 7.24
N PRO A 84 42.55 31.59 8.40
CA PRO A 84 43.16 31.91 9.70
C PRO A 84 44.06 30.81 10.28
N GLY A 85 43.86 29.53 9.92
CA GLY A 85 44.59 28.38 10.43
C GLY A 85 45.89 28.06 9.66
N ARG A 86 46.55 29.08 9.11
CA ARG A 86 47.79 28.90 8.32
C ARG A 86 48.94 28.44 9.20
N LEU A 87 49.84 27.68 8.58
CA LEU A 87 51.11 27.28 9.19
C LEU A 87 51.96 28.53 9.52
N PRO A 88 52.77 28.48 10.60
CA PRO A 88 53.64 29.58 10.98
C PRO A 88 54.67 29.90 9.89
N ALA A 89 55.16 31.15 9.88
CA ALA A 89 56.04 31.65 8.82
C ALA A 89 57.42 30.97 8.76
N ASP A 90 57.84 30.28 9.82
CA ASP A 90 59.14 29.58 9.90
C ASP A 90 59.17 28.23 9.14
N VAL A 91 58.06 27.83 8.53
CA VAL A 91 57.96 26.52 7.85
C VAL A 91 58.55 26.60 6.43
N PRO A 92 59.32 25.59 5.97
CA PRO A 92 59.85 25.54 4.62
C PRO A 92 58.77 25.67 3.53
N GLU A 93 59.08 26.39 2.45
CA GLU A 93 58.14 26.73 1.38
C GLU A 93 57.51 25.50 0.70
N TRP A 94 58.26 24.41 0.55
CA TRP A 94 57.74 23.18 -0.04
C TRP A 94 56.61 22.54 0.78
N VAL A 95 56.63 22.70 2.11
CA VAL A 95 55.56 22.22 3.01
C VAL A 95 54.31 23.08 2.83
N LEU A 96 54.48 24.40 2.73
CA LEU A 96 53.37 25.33 2.48
C LEU A 96 52.69 25.01 1.13
N PHE A 97 53.48 24.74 0.10
CA PHE A 97 52.96 24.33 -1.20
C PHE A 97 52.18 23.00 -1.13
N HIS A 98 52.74 21.99 -0.47
CA HIS A 98 52.07 20.70 -0.31
C HIS A 98 50.77 20.80 0.49
N GLN A 99 50.76 21.57 1.57
CA GLN A 99 49.57 21.89 2.38
C GLN A 99 48.49 22.56 1.51
N LEU A 100 48.86 23.57 0.71
CA LEU A 100 47.92 24.27 -0.15
C LEU A 100 47.30 23.35 -1.21
N VAL A 101 48.12 22.55 -1.90
CA VAL A 101 47.63 21.62 -2.93
C VAL A 101 46.73 20.56 -2.33
N SER A 102 47.10 19.98 -1.18
CA SER A 102 46.27 18.98 -0.48
C SER A 102 44.94 19.56 0.00
N LEU A 103 44.92 20.78 0.54
CA LEU A 103 43.69 21.47 0.96
C LEU A 103 42.80 21.82 -0.23
N CYS A 104 43.36 22.32 -1.33
CA CYS A 104 42.60 22.60 -2.55
C CYS A 104 42.00 21.32 -3.16
N ALA A 105 42.76 20.21 -3.16
CA ALA A 105 42.27 18.92 -3.63
C ALA A 105 41.14 18.37 -2.73
N ALA A 106 41.31 18.44 -1.41
CA ALA A 106 40.28 18.04 -0.45
C ALA A 106 39.00 18.89 -0.63
N PHE A 107 39.14 20.21 -0.76
CA PHE A 107 38.02 21.12 -0.98
C PHE A 107 37.24 20.77 -2.26
N ALA A 108 37.93 20.55 -3.39
CA ALA A 108 37.29 20.16 -4.64
C ALA A 108 36.55 18.80 -4.52
N TYR A 109 37.13 17.84 -3.80
CA TYR A 109 36.52 16.53 -3.58
C TYR A 109 35.26 16.63 -2.71
N LEU A 110 35.28 17.45 -1.66
CA LEU A 110 34.13 17.67 -0.79
C LEU A 110 32.98 18.38 -1.51
N VAL A 111 33.29 19.38 -2.36
CA VAL A 111 32.28 20.02 -3.21
C VAL A 111 31.68 19.03 -4.20
N ALA A 112 32.49 18.18 -4.83
CA ALA A 112 32.00 17.14 -5.74
C ALA A 112 31.11 16.11 -5.00
N SER A 113 31.48 15.74 -3.77
CA SER A 113 30.68 14.86 -2.91
C SER A 113 29.31 15.47 -2.58
N MET A 114 29.25 16.74 -2.16
CA MET A 114 27.97 17.44 -1.95
C MET A 114 27.14 17.52 -3.23
N TRP A 115 27.77 17.81 -4.38
CA TRP A 115 27.08 17.83 -5.66
C TRP A 115 26.43 16.48 -5.98
N LEU A 116 27.18 15.38 -5.86
CA LEU A 116 26.64 14.04 -6.08
C LEU A 116 25.51 13.70 -5.09
N ALA A 117 25.63 14.10 -3.82
CA ALA A 117 24.59 13.92 -2.83
C ALA A 117 23.30 14.69 -3.18
N THR A 118 23.38 15.93 -3.68
CA THR A 118 22.19 16.67 -4.16
C THR A 118 21.53 15.97 -5.33
N ARG A 119 22.31 15.48 -6.29
CA ARG A 119 21.80 14.77 -7.48
C ARG A 119 21.11 13.46 -7.10
N ALA A 120 21.67 12.72 -6.15
CA ALA A 120 21.07 11.48 -5.64
C ALA A 120 19.74 11.75 -4.93
N ALA A 121 19.66 12.79 -4.10
CA ALA A 121 18.42 13.16 -3.40
C ALA A 121 17.31 13.57 -4.38
N VAL A 122 17.62 14.41 -5.37
CA VAL A 122 16.65 14.83 -6.39
C VAL A 122 16.20 13.65 -7.26
N ALA A 123 17.12 12.75 -7.62
CA ALA A 123 16.77 11.55 -8.37
C ALA A 123 15.82 10.64 -7.58
N ALA A 124 16.11 10.39 -6.30
CA ALA A 124 15.25 9.57 -5.44
C ALA A 124 13.82 10.13 -5.33
N GLU A 125 13.67 11.45 -5.14
CA GLU A 125 12.36 12.08 -5.06
C GLU A 125 11.61 12.03 -6.40
N SER A 126 12.33 12.21 -7.52
CA SER A 126 11.73 12.07 -8.85
C SER A 126 11.19 10.66 -9.10
N PHE A 127 11.88 9.62 -8.63
CA PHE A 127 11.41 8.24 -8.73
C PHE A 127 10.24 7.96 -7.80
N ASN A 128 10.22 8.53 -6.59
CA ASN A 128 9.10 8.43 -5.66
C ASN A 128 7.78 8.88 -6.32
N VAL A 129 7.80 10.09 -6.90
CA VAL A 129 6.64 10.66 -7.59
C VAL A 129 6.27 9.84 -8.83
N ARG A 130 7.26 9.42 -9.63
CA ARG A 130 7.00 8.65 -10.85
C ARG A 130 6.40 7.28 -10.57
N LEU A 131 6.88 6.57 -9.56
CA LEU A 131 6.35 5.27 -9.14
C LEU A 131 4.91 5.38 -8.64
N GLN A 132 4.61 6.38 -7.81
CA GLN A 132 3.26 6.58 -7.29
C GLN A 132 2.25 7.02 -8.36
N THR A 133 2.68 7.75 -9.39
CA THR A 133 1.76 8.30 -10.41
C THR A 133 1.57 7.37 -11.61
N GLN A 134 2.63 6.68 -12.04
CA GLN A 134 2.58 5.86 -13.25
C GLN A 134 2.28 4.39 -12.95
N TRP A 135 2.83 3.84 -11.87
CA TRP A 135 2.89 2.39 -11.64
C TRP A 135 1.90 1.90 -10.59
N ILE A 136 1.72 2.63 -9.49
CA ILE A 136 0.74 2.27 -8.45
C ILE A 136 -0.57 3.04 -8.67
N ARG A 137 -1.41 2.54 -9.58
CA ARG A 137 -2.80 2.99 -9.71
C ARG A 137 -3.69 2.23 -8.74
N LEU A 138 -4.75 2.88 -8.25
CA LEU A 138 -5.74 2.23 -7.39
C LEU A 138 -6.50 1.16 -8.20
N PRO A 139 -6.76 -0.03 -7.64
CA PRO A 139 -7.68 -0.96 -8.25
C PRO A 139 -9.10 -0.39 -8.11
N VAL A 140 -9.64 0.14 -9.21
CA VAL A 140 -11.07 0.46 -9.28
C VAL A 140 -11.78 -0.85 -9.60
N PRO A 141 -12.73 -1.32 -8.78
CA PRO A 141 -13.53 -2.48 -9.13
C PRO A 141 -14.37 -2.16 -10.37
N ASP A 142 -14.39 -3.08 -11.35
CA ASP A 142 -15.26 -2.96 -12.50
C ASP A 142 -16.73 -3.05 -12.08
N ASP A 143 -17.61 -2.35 -12.81
CA ASP A 143 -19.05 -2.37 -12.56
C ASP A 143 -19.62 -3.81 -12.64
N GLU A 144 -19.07 -4.64 -13.53
CA GLU A 144 -19.42 -6.07 -13.63
C GLU A 144 -19.08 -6.84 -12.35
N LEU A 145 -17.96 -6.50 -11.70
CA LEU A 145 -17.55 -7.15 -10.46
C LEU A 145 -18.45 -6.72 -9.30
N LEU A 146 -18.88 -5.46 -9.27
CA LEU A 146 -19.87 -4.95 -8.33
C LEU A 146 -21.24 -5.61 -8.55
N ASP A 147 -21.70 -5.69 -9.79
CA ASP A 147 -22.96 -6.31 -10.16
C ASP A 147 -22.98 -7.81 -9.85
N SER A 148 -21.86 -8.52 -10.03
CA SER A 148 -21.72 -9.92 -9.62
C SER A 148 -21.79 -10.13 -8.10
N ALA A 149 -21.48 -9.09 -7.32
CA ALA A 149 -21.57 -9.10 -5.87
C ALA A 149 -22.96 -8.66 -5.38
N LEU A 150 -23.79 -8.04 -6.21
CA LEU A 150 -25.16 -7.67 -5.87
C LEU A 150 -26.07 -8.89 -5.96
N THR A 151 -26.61 -9.32 -4.82
CA THR A 151 -27.53 -10.46 -4.75
C THR A 151 -28.94 -10.01 -5.09
N ARG A 152 -29.51 -10.53 -6.18
CA ARG A 152 -30.90 -10.22 -6.57
C ARG A 152 -31.86 -11.22 -5.95
N ALA A 153 -33.03 -10.73 -5.55
CA ALA A 153 -34.11 -11.61 -5.07
C ALA A 153 -34.57 -12.61 -6.15
N GLU A 154 -34.39 -12.23 -7.42
CA GLU A 154 -34.63 -13.06 -8.61
C GLU A 154 -33.81 -14.37 -8.60
N GLU A 155 -32.62 -14.38 -7.98
CA GLU A 155 -31.80 -15.60 -7.86
C GLU A 155 -32.47 -16.66 -6.98
N PHE A 156 -33.23 -16.25 -5.96
CA PHE A 156 -33.97 -17.18 -5.12
C PHE A 156 -35.14 -17.83 -5.87
N GLU A 157 -35.73 -17.08 -6.80
CA GLU A 157 -36.84 -17.56 -7.64
C GLU A 157 -36.36 -18.42 -8.81
N ALA A 158 -35.10 -18.25 -9.21
CA ALA A 158 -34.43 -19.10 -10.20
C ALA A 158 -33.95 -20.44 -9.62
N GLU A 159 -33.81 -20.55 -8.29
CA GLU A 159 -33.50 -21.82 -7.62
C GLU A 159 -34.69 -22.80 -7.69
N GLY A 160 -34.41 -24.09 -7.86
CA GLY A 160 -35.46 -25.10 -8.06
C GLY A 160 -36.39 -25.25 -6.84
N LEU A 161 -37.63 -25.67 -7.09
CA LEU A 161 -38.67 -25.88 -6.06
C LEU A 161 -38.22 -26.79 -4.89
N GLN A 162 -37.25 -27.69 -5.12
CA GLN A 162 -36.67 -28.54 -4.08
C GLN A 162 -35.78 -27.78 -3.09
N ASP A 163 -35.04 -26.76 -3.54
CA ASP A 163 -34.21 -25.92 -2.67
C ASP A 163 -35.04 -24.85 -1.96
N MET A 164 -36.11 -24.36 -2.59
CA MET A 164 -37.08 -23.44 -1.97
C MET A 164 -37.83 -24.07 -0.78
N LEU A 165 -38.06 -25.38 -0.80
CA LEU A 165 -38.81 -26.14 0.21
C LEU A 165 -37.94 -27.15 0.97
N ARG A 166 -36.67 -26.82 1.19
CA ARG A 166 -35.78 -27.60 2.06
C ARG A 166 -36.35 -27.73 3.47
N VAL A 167 -36.36 -28.96 3.99
CA VAL A 167 -36.74 -29.25 5.37
C VAL A 167 -35.46 -29.25 6.22
N PRO A 168 -35.37 -28.45 7.28
CA PRO A 168 -34.15 -28.35 8.07
C PRO A 168 -33.82 -29.69 8.78
N PHE A 169 -32.52 -30.01 8.86
CA PHE A 169 -31.93 -31.16 9.58
C PHE A 169 -32.19 -32.58 9.04
N LEU A 170 -33.17 -32.81 8.16
CA LEU A 170 -33.42 -34.14 7.58
C LEU A 170 -32.33 -34.61 6.61
N THR A 171 -31.71 -33.70 5.86
CA THR A 171 -30.64 -34.04 4.91
C THR A 171 -29.30 -34.37 5.58
N THR A 172 -29.07 -33.88 6.80
CA THR A 172 -27.90 -34.23 7.63
C THR A 172 -28.09 -35.49 8.46
N ALA A 173 -29.34 -35.91 8.70
CA ALA A 173 -29.68 -37.09 9.50
C ALA A 173 -29.59 -38.41 8.72
N PHE A 174 -29.61 -38.35 7.39
CA PHE A 174 -29.53 -39.52 6.48
C PHE A 174 -28.22 -39.57 5.70
N ARG A 175 -27.14 -38.99 6.23
CA ARG A 175 -25.80 -39.05 5.64
C ARG A 175 -24.86 -39.91 6.47
#